data_AF-A0A7C4ZI04-F1
#
_entry.id   AF-A0A7C4ZI04-F1
#
_cell.length_a   1.000
_cell.length_b   1.000
_cell.length_c   1.000
_cell.angle_alpha   90.00
_cell.angle_beta   90.00
_cell.angle_gamma   90.00
#
_symmetry.space_group_name_H-M   'P 1'
#
loop_
_entity.id
_entity.type
_entity.pdbx_description
1 polymer ?
#
loop_
_entity_poly.entity_id
_entity_poly.type
_entity_poly.pdbx_seq_one_letter_code
_entity_poly.pdbx_strand_id
1 'polypeptide(L)' 'MKVPRMNPVTGEWEVVPRNWVVTYIPQEGTYRFAPPDGVLGYDAPAGRYEVREPGARPVYNPPEGRFELGAD' A
#
# COMPACT_ATOMS: atom_id res chain seq x y z
N MET A 1 0.43 5.89 -14.32
CA MET A 1 1.70 6.65 -14.33
C MET A 1 2.04 7.10 -12.91
N LYS A 2 3.26 6.80 -12.43
CA LYS A 2 3.76 7.30 -11.13
C LYS A 2 4.40 8.67 -11.30
N VAL A 3 4.28 9.52 -10.28
CA VAL A 3 4.87 10.85 -10.22
C VAL A 3 5.44 11.13 -8.83
N PRO A 4 6.50 11.95 -8.73
CA PRO A 4 6.95 12.45 -7.44
C PRO A 4 5.88 13.37 -6.83
N ARG A 5 5.53 13.13 -5.58
CA ARG A 5 4.61 13.95 -4.80
C ARG A 5 5.15 14.14 -3.39
N MET A 6 5.05 15.35 -2.88
CA MET A 6 5.39 15.64 -1.49
C MET A 6 4.20 15.32 -0.60
N ASN A 7 4.45 14.55 0.45
CA ASN A 7 3.49 14.31 1.51
C ASN A 7 3.40 15.58 2.37
N PRO A 8 2.24 16.26 2.42
CA PRO A 8 2.10 17.53 3.13
C PRO A 8 2.16 17.38 4.65
N VAL A 9 2.04 16.17 5.20
CA VAL A 9 2.09 15.90 6.64
C VAL A 9 3.52 15.66 7.10
N THR A 10 4.28 14.85 6.37
CA THR A 10 5.66 14.48 6.73
C THR A 10 6.72 15.36 6.07
N GLY A 11 6.39 16.04 4.98
CA GLY A 11 7.34 16.78 4.13
C GLY A 11 8.19 15.88 3.22
N GLU A 12 7.97 14.56 3.25
CA GLU A 12 8.76 13.60 2.48
C GLU A 12 8.26 13.51 1.03
N TRP A 13 9.16 13.17 0.10
CA TRP A 13 8.82 12.94 -1.31
C TRP A 13 8.63 11.45 -1.59
N GLU A 14 7.50 11.10 -2.22
CA GLU A 14 7.13 9.74 -2.59
C GLU A 14 6.87 9.65 -4.11
N VAL A 15 7.28 8.54 -4.76
CA VAL A 15 7.00 8.28 -6.18
C VAL A 15 5.82 7.31 -6.32
N VAL A 16 4.64 7.86 -6.52
CA VAL A 16 3.36 7.14 -6.41
C VAL A 16 2.41 7.49 -7.56
N PRO A 17 1.38 6.67 -7.84
CA PRO A 17 0.32 7.03 -8.78
C PRO A 17 -0.33 8.40 -8.47
N ARG A 18 -0.72 9.13 -9.52
CA ARG A 18 -1.34 10.46 -9.37
C ARG A 18 -2.63 10.47 -8.55
N ASN A 19 -3.39 9.37 -8.60
CA ASN A 19 -4.68 9.24 -7.93
C ASN A 19 -4.58 8.81 -6.46
N TRP A 20 -3.39 8.49 -5.95
CA TRP A 20 -3.22 8.12 -4.55
C TRP A 20 -3.50 9.29 -3.60
N VAL A 21 -3.92 9.00 -2.38
CA VAL A 21 -4.27 9.98 -1.35
C VAL A 21 -3.44 9.75 -0.10
N VAL A 22 -3.22 10.81 0.67
CA VAL A 22 -2.48 10.71 1.94
C VAL A 22 -3.37 9.99 2.95
N THR A 23 -2.88 8.88 3.47
CA THR A 23 -3.61 7.96 4.36
C THR A 23 -2.76 7.68 5.59
N TYR A 24 -3.38 7.68 6.76
CA TYR A 24 -2.70 7.30 8.00
C TYR A 24 -2.49 5.79 8.04
N ILE A 25 -1.25 5.37 8.34
CA ILE A 25 -0.81 3.98 8.46
C ILE A 25 -0.56 3.70 9.95
N PRO A 26 -1.52 3.10 10.69
CA PRO A 26 -1.45 3.00 12.15
C PRO A 26 -0.23 2.25 12.68
N GLN A 27 0.26 1.25 11.96
CA GLN A 27 1.43 0.48 12.38
C GLN A 27 2.74 1.26 12.32
N GLU A 28 2.84 2.18 11.37
CA GLU A 28 4.02 3.03 11.22
C GLU A 28 3.89 4.32 12.02
N GLY A 29 2.69 4.60 12.54
CA GLY A 29 2.39 5.83 13.26
C GLY A 29 2.53 7.07 12.38
N THR A 30 2.39 6.95 11.05
CA THR A 30 2.65 8.03 10.10
C THR A 30 1.66 8.05 8.94
N TYR A 31 1.72 9.08 8.10
CA TYR A 31 0.93 9.22 6.88
C TYR A 31 1.77 8.91 5.65
N ARG A 32 1.20 8.18 4.69
CA ARG A 32 1.81 7.90 3.37
C ARG A 32 0.79 8.03 2.25
N PHE A 33 1.23 8.15 1.01
CA PHE A 33 0.32 8.01 -0.12
C PHE A 33 -0.13 6.55 -0.28
N ALA A 34 -1.42 6.33 -0.47
CA ALA A 34 -2.03 5.02 -0.71
C ALA A 34 -3.16 5.11 -1.74
N PRO A 35 -3.64 3.99 -2.31
CA PRO A 35 -4.81 3.99 -3.19
C PRO A 35 -6.01 4.70 -2.54
N PRO A 36 -6.79 5.49 -3.29
CA PRO A 36 -7.90 6.30 -2.76
C PRO A 36 -9.01 5.47 -2.11
N ASP A 37 -9.15 4.24 -2.58
CA ASP A 37 -10.07 3.20 -2.12
C ASP A 37 -9.34 2.14 -1.27
N GLY A 38 -8.08 2.38 -0.93
CA GLY A 38 -7.26 1.43 -0.20
C GLY A 38 -7.84 1.07 1.17
N VAL A 39 -7.96 -0.22 1.46
CA VAL A 39 -8.39 -0.74 2.76
C VAL A 39 -7.18 -1.26 3.53
N LEU A 40 -7.15 -1.01 4.83
CA LEU A 40 -6.18 -1.67 5.72
C LEU A 40 -6.53 -3.16 5.80
N GLY A 41 -5.63 -4.01 5.31
CA GLY A 41 -5.73 -5.46 5.39
C GLY A 41 -4.57 -6.04 6.19
N TYR A 42 -4.84 -7.05 7.00
CA TYR A 42 -3.77 -7.79 7.69
C TYR A 42 -3.11 -8.78 6.72
N ASP A 43 -1.80 -8.66 6.60
CA ASP A 43 -0.90 -9.61 5.96
C ASP A 43 -0.43 -10.63 7.00
N ALA A 44 -1.09 -11.79 7.04
CA ALA A 44 -0.71 -12.86 7.96
C ALA A 44 0.70 -13.42 7.66
N PRO A 45 1.08 -13.68 6.40
CA PRO A 45 2.46 -14.07 6.08
C PRO A 45 3.53 -13.08 6.56
N ALA A 46 3.31 -11.77 6.38
CA ALA A 46 4.25 -10.73 6.80
C ALA A 46 4.07 -10.27 8.25
N GLY A 47 3.01 -10.74 8.92
CA GLY A 47 2.67 -10.37 10.30
C GLY A 47 2.29 -8.90 10.49
N ARG A 48 1.82 -8.20 9.46
CA ARG A 48 1.63 -6.73 9.49
C ARG A 48 0.40 -6.26 8.72
N TYR A 49 -0.13 -5.08 9.04
CA TYR A 49 -1.19 -4.43 8.27
C TYR A 49 -0.59 -3.66 7.10
N GLU A 50 -1.22 -3.77 5.94
CA GLU A 50 -0.84 -3.03 4.73
C GLU A 50 -2.09 -2.37 4.14
N VAL A 51 -1.92 -1.23 3.48
CA VAL A 51 -3.01 -0.67 2.66
C VAL A 51 -3.03 -1.41 1.33
N ARG A 52 -4.21 -1.92 0.99
CA ARG A 52 -4.42 -2.76 -0.18
C ARG A 52 -5.55 -2.22 -1.02
N GLU A 53 -5.52 -2.46 -2.32
CA GLU A 53 -6.69 -2.18 -3.16
C GLU A 53 -7.91 -2.99 -2.65
N PRO A 54 -9.14 -2.46 -2.79
CA PRO A 54 -10.34 -3.21 -2.48
C PRO A 54 -10.34 -4.57 -3.17
N GLY A 55 -10.55 -5.64 -2.39
CA GLY A 55 -10.60 -6.99 -2.94
C GLY A 55 -9.25 -7.63 -3.26
N ALA A 56 -8.13 -6.97 -3.00
CA ALA A 56 -6.80 -7.57 -3.14
C ALA A 56 -6.68 -8.85 -2.29
N ARG A 57 -6.22 -9.94 -2.91
CA ARG A 57 -6.04 -11.25 -2.28
C ARG A 57 -4.59 -11.69 -2.39
N PRO A 58 -4.08 -12.48 -1.43
CA PRO A 58 -2.80 -13.15 -1.59
C PRO A 58 -2.86 -14.10 -2.78
N VAL A 59 -2.03 -13.86 -3.79
CA VAL A 59 -1.82 -14.74 -4.94
C VAL A 59 -0.47 -15.42 -4.76
N TYR A 60 -0.44 -16.75 -4.83
CA TYR A 60 0.81 -17.48 -4.75
C TYR A 60 1.62 -17.26 -6.03
N ASN A 61 2.85 -16.78 -5.92
CA ASN A 61 3.83 -16.66 -7.00
C ASN A 61 4.80 -17.86 -6.90
N PRO A 62 4.60 -18.93 -7.71
CA PRO A 62 5.41 -20.14 -7.61
C PRO A 62 6.90 -19.93 -7.90
N PRO A 63 7.31 -19.17 -8.93
CA PRO A 63 8.72 -18.87 -9.18
C PRO A 63 9.47 -18.29 -7.99
N GLU A 64 8.82 -17.44 -7.18
CA GLU A 64 9.44 -16.76 -6.05
C GLU A 64 9.14 -17.42 -4.69
N GLY A 65 8.33 -18.48 -4.70
CA GLY A 65 7.97 -19.24 -3.50
C GLY A 65 7.24 -18.42 -2.42
N ARG A 66 6.61 -17.29 -2.78
CA ARG A 66 5.93 -16.40 -1.84
C ARG A 66 4.55 -16.00 -2.34
N PHE A 67 3.70 -15.56 -1.41
CA PHE A 67 2.47 -14.87 -1.76
C PHE A 67 2.79 -13.41 -2.07
N GLU A 68 2.16 -12.89 -3.12
CA GLU A 68 2.18 -11.48 -3.49
C GLU A 68 0.75 -10.96 -3.52
N LEU A 69 0.57 -9.67 -3.27
CA LEU A 69 -0.76 -9.06 -3.32
C LEU A 69 -1.12 -8.75 -4.77
N GLY A 70 -2.20 -9.37 -5.24
CA GLY A 70 -2.77 -9.13 -6.57
C GLY A 70 -4.23 -8.69 -6.47
N ALA A 71 -4.67 -7.87 -7.43
CA ALA A 71 -6.07 -7.70 -7.77
C ALA A 71 -6.42 -8.66 -8.93
N ASP A 72 -7.64 -9.21 -8.93
CA ASP A 72 -8.18 -10.01 -10.04
C ASP A 72 -8.29 -9.18 -11.34
#